data_AF-W2CRT5-F1
#
_entry.id   AF-W2CRT5-F1
#
_cell.length_a   1.000
_cell.length_b   1.000
_cell.length_c   1.000
_cell.angle_alpha   90.00
_cell.angle_beta   90.00
_cell.angle_gamma   90.00
#
_symmetry.space_group_name_H-M   'P 1'
#
loop_
_entity.id
_entity.type
_entity.pdbx_description
1 polymer ?
#
loop_
_entity_poly.entity_id
_entity_poly.type
_entity_poly.pdbx_seq_one_letter_code
_entity_poly.pdbx_strand_id
1 'polypeptide(L)'
;STQTQSEDYSTDLSAYTQGIAPIYPVYLRDKDGNIMQNSLGKMYDYGTINTPLGLARPAYPNSSIQESILDLQKTKAHSLNGNAFADVLFTSELKLTLSAATSVNGRRHFSTGNPFYGTGVEKKGTVSVYHYRTTTLNLQQLLNYNHTFGEHHNVSALLGHEFYKYRYEELAASKSNMFSYWGNHELNGAVIDSKSSASYATNYNTEGYFFRGLYDYDGKYFGSASFRRDASSRFHPDNWWGNFYSIGGAYLISQEDWFKSKAFDLLKIKFSIGQQGNDNIGSYNYTDQYTILNSNDELSLRFVDKGKKNITWETNTNVNLGAE
;
A
#
# COMPACT_ATOMS: atom_id res chain seq x y z
N SER A 1 8.70 12.14 14.69
CA SER A 1 7.80 11.78 15.81
C SER A 1 7.69 10.26 15.87
N THR A 2 7.49 9.69 17.07
CA THR A 2 7.31 8.24 17.26
C THR A 2 5.89 8.00 17.75
N GLN A 3 5.11 7.19 17.04
CA GLN A 3 3.77 6.81 17.45
C GLN A 3 3.70 5.29 17.55
N THR A 4 3.26 4.79 18.70
CA THR A 4 2.99 3.37 18.92
C THR A 4 1.48 3.19 18.87
N GLN A 5 1.01 2.31 17.98
CA GLN A 5 -0.40 1.94 17.90
C GLN A 5 -0.51 0.42 18.13
N SER A 6 -1.39 0.04 19.04
CA SER A 6 -1.79 -1.36 19.24
C SER A 6 -3.28 -1.45 18.98
N GLU A 7 -3.64 -2.26 18.00
CA GLU A 7 -5.03 -2.54 17.67
C GLU A 7 -5.27 -4.04 17.87
N ASP A 8 -6.29 -4.34 18.68
CA ASP A 8 -6.80 -5.70 18.89
C ASP A 8 -8.01 -5.85 17.95
N TYR A 9 -7.89 -6.71 16.95
CA TYR A 9 -8.98 -6.99 16.01
C TYR A 9 -9.69 -8.25 16.46
N SER A 10 -10.97 -8.12 16.85
CA SER A 10 -11.90 -9.24 16.88
C SER A 10 -12.31 -9.53 15.43
N THR A 11 -12.20 -10.78 15.01
CA THR A 11 -12.48 -11.22 13.63
C THR A 11 -13.86 -10.81 13.12
N ASP A 12 -13.96 -10.70 11.79
CA ASP A 12 -15.03 -10.08 11.03
C ASP A 12 -16.40 -10.77 11.15
N LEU A 13 -17.19 -10.34 12.14
CA LEU A 13 -18.59 -10.69 12.34
C LEU A 13 -19.50 -10.28 11.16
N SER A 14 -19.05 -9.37 10.29
CA SER A 14 -19.87 -8.83 9.20
C SER A 14 -20.05 -9.83 8.06
N ALA A 15 -19.03 -10.63 7.75
CA ALA A 15 -19.13 -11.67 6.72
C ALA A 15 -20.17 -12.76 7.07
N TYR A 16 -20.26 -13.14 8.35
CA TYR A 16 -21.24 -14.12 8.81
C TYR A 16 -22.67 -13.56 8.79
N THR A 17 -22.85 -12.29 9.16
CA THR A 17 -24.19 -11.65 9.19
C THR A 17 -24.70 -11.26 7.80
N GLN A 18 -23.82 -11.01 6.84
CA GLN A 18 -24.19 -10.71 5.44
C GLN A 18 -24.34 -11.96 4.57
N GLY A 19 -23.61 -13.04 4.88
CA GLY A 19 -23.54 -14.23 4.04
C GLY A 19 -24.50 -15.38 4.41
N ILE A 20 -25.23 -15.27 5.52
CA ILE A 20 -26.13 -16.32 6.02
C ILE A 20 -27.54 -15.77 6.22
N ALA A 21 -28.53 -16.44 5.65
CA ALA A 21 -29.93 -16.08 5.87
C ALA A 21 -30.27 -16.17 7.38
N PRO A 22 -31.06 -15.22 7.94
CA PRO A 22 -31.36 -15.15 9.38
C PRO A 22 -32.25 -16.28 9.91
N ILE A 23 -32.50 -17.31 9.09
CA ILE A 23 -33.26 -18.52 9.43
C ILE A 23 -32.39 -19.59 10.09
N TYR A 24 -31.06 -19.49 9.98
CA TYR A 24 -30.14 -20.43 10.60
C TYR A 24 -29.84 -20.03 12.05
N PRO A 25 -29.88 -20.97 13.00
CA PRO A 25 -29.66 -20.66 14.41
C PRO A 25 -28.18 -20.35 14.69
N VAL A 26 -27.93 -19.51 15.69
CA VAL A 26 -26.57 -19.28 16.22
C VAL A 26 -26.13 -20.42 17.15
N TYR A 27 -27.09 -21.01 17.87
CA TYR A 27 -26.86 -22.06 18.87
C TYR A 27 -27.57 -23.36 18.49
N LEU A 28 -26.97 -24.49 18.86
CA LEU A 28 -27.65 -25.77 18.80
C LEU A 28 -28.76 -25.82 19.84
N ARG A 29 -29.88 -26.44 19.47
CA ARG A 29 -31.05 -26.61 20.33
C ARG A 29 -31.42 -28.09 20.46
N ASP A 30 -31.89 -28.47 21.64
CA ASP A 30 -32.44 -29.80 21.88
C ASP A 30 -33.84 -29.94 21.25
N LYS A 31 -34.43 -31.14 21.39
CA LYS A 31 -35.78 -31.46 20.90
C LYS A 31 -36.89 -30.58 21.49
N ASP A 32 -36.65 -29.99 22.66
CA ASP A 32 -37.59 -29.15 23.40
C ASP A 32 -37.33 -27.65 23.10
N GLY A 33 -36.38 -27.35 22.22
CA GLY A 33 -36.04 -26.00 21.77
C GLY A 33 -35.06 -25.25 22.68
N ASN A 34 -34.53 -25.87 23.74
CA ASN A 34 -33.59 -25.23 24.66
C ASN A 34 -32.18 -25.19 24.05
N ILE A 35 -31.41 -24.14 24.36
CA ILE A 35 -30.01 -24.05 23.92
C ILE A 35 -29.19 -25.15 24.59
N MET A 36 -28.52 -25.97 23.79
CA MET A 36 -27.64 -27.02 24.27
C MET A 36 -26.40 -26.43 24.92
N GLN A 37 -25.89 -27.11 25.96
CA GLN A 37 -24.67 -26.73 26.66
C GLN A 37 -23.69 -27.91 26.74
N ASN A 38 -22.41 -27.60 26.77
CA ASN A 38 -21.33 -28.54 27.06
C ASN A 38 -20.43 -27.98 28.18
N SER A 39 -19.33 -28.68 28.49
CA SER A 39 -18.37 -28.27 29.54
C SER A 39 -17.69 -26.92 29.30
N LEU A 40 -17.82 -26.35 28.10
CA LEU A 40 -17.24 -25.08 27.67
C LEU A 40 -18.33 -23.98 27.50
N GLY A 41 -19.61 -24.30 27.79
CA GLY A 41 -20.73 -23.35 27.74
C GLY A 41 -21.77 -23.68 26.67
N LYS A 42 -22.41 -22.63 26.12
CA LYS A 42 -23.43 -22.78 25.07
C LYS A 42 -22.82 -23.38 23.81
N MET A 43 -23.51 -24.35 23.20
CA MET A 43 -23.07 -24.98 21.96
C MET A 43 -23.53 -24.16 20.76
N TYR A 44 -22.59 -23.75 19.91
CA TYR A 44 -22.86 -22.98 18.70
C TYR A 44 -23.13 -23.91 17.51
N ASP A 45 -23.94 -23.43 16.57
CA ASP A 45 -24.15 -24.14 15.30
C ASP A 45 -22.95 -23.90 14.37
N TYR A 46 -22.31 -24.99 13.97
CA TYR A 46 -21.22 -25.01 12.99
C TYR A 46 -21.72 -25.37 11.58
N GLY A 47 -23.02 -25.62 11.40
CA GLY A 47 -23.61 -25.96 10.10
C GLY A 47 -23.19 -27.32 9.57
N THR A 48 -22.97 -28.30 10.44
CA THR A 48 -22.58 -29.65 10.07
C THR A 48 -23.75 -30.62 10.24
N ILE A 49 -23.70 -31.74 9.52
CA ILE A 49 -24.72 -32.80 9.61
C ILE A 49 -24.71 -33.55 10.94
N ASN A 50 -23.67 -33.36 11.77
CA ASN A 50 -23.50 -34.05 13.06
C ASN A 50 -24.26 -33.36 14.20
N THR A 51 -25.30 -32.60 13.88
CA THR A 51 -26.16 -31.90 14.82
C THR A 51 -27.48 -32.66 14.99
N PRO A 52 -28.26 -32.43 16.07
CA PRO A 52 -29.55 -33.10 16.27
C PRO A 52 -30.55 -32.91 15.12
N LEU A 53 -30.39 -31.84 14.33
CA LEU A 53 -31.23 -31.55 13.17
C LEU A 53 -30.76 -32.28 11.90
N GLY A 54 -29.52 -32.79 11.85
CA GLY A 54 -28.98 -33.53 10.70
C GLY A 54 -28.78 -32.69 9.43
N LEU A 55 -28.89 -31.36 9.52
CA LEU A 55 -28.84 -30.45 8.38
C LEU A 55 -27.52 -29.67 8.37
N ALA A 56 -26.82 -29.69 7.24
CA ALA A 56 -25.70 -28.80 7.01
C ALA A 56 -26.18 -27.45 6.46
N ARG A 57 -25.42 -26.39 6.76
CA ARG A 57 -25.65 -25.09 6.12
C ARG A 57 -25.04 -25.08 4.72
N PRO A 58 -25.72 -24.49 3.72
CA PRO A 58 -25.20 -24.39 2.36
C PRO A 58 -24.05 -23.37 2.24
N ALA A 59 -23.91 -22.46 3.21
CA ALA A 59 -22.84 -21.48 3.31
C ALA A 59 -22.10 -21.64 4.64
N TYR A 60 -20.77 -21.47 4.60
CA TYR A 60 -19.86 -21.58 5.75
C TYR A 60 -20.04 -22.87 6.60
N PRO A 61 -20.04 -24.07 5.99
CA PRO A 61 -20.09 -25.31 6.75
C PRO A 61 -18.82 -25.46 7.59
N ASN A 62 -18.95 -26.09 8.77
CA ASN A 62 -17.88 -26.28 9.74
C ASN A 62 -17.25 -24.97 10.27
N SER A 63 -18.03 -23.88 10.31
CA SER A 63 -17.57 -22.61 10.90
C SER A 63 -18.64 -21.97 11.77
N SER A 64 -18.26 -21.23 12.80
CA SER A 64 -19.22 -20.51 13.64
C SER A 64 -18.66 -19.19 14.15
N ILE A 65 -19.56 -18.30 14.55
CA ILE A 65 -19.22 -17.06 15.28
C ILE A 65 -18.37 -17.34 16.53
N GLN A 66 -18.46 -18.55 17.09
CA GLN A 66 -17.62 -18.97 18.21
C GLN A 66 -16.13 -19.04 17.86
N GLU A 67 -15.74 -19.42 16.64
CA GLU A 67 -14.33 -19.33 16.21
C GLU A 67 -13.87 -17.88 16.25
N SER A 68 -14.71 -16.95 15.79
CA SER A 68 -14.39 -15.52 15.81
C SER A 68 -14.20 -14.92 17.21
N ILE A 69 -14.85 -15.52 18.20
CA ILE A 69 -14.72 -15.12 19.61
C ILE A 69 -13.45 -15.71 20.23
N LEU A 70 -13.06 -16.91 19.81
CA LEU A 70 -11.96 -17.66 20.41
C LEU A 70 -10.62 -17.36 19.75
N ASP A 71 -10.59 -17.20 18.43
CA ASP A 71 -9.40 -16.90 17.65
C ASP A 71 -8.91 -15.48 17.97
N LEU A 72 -7.61 -15.33 18.18
CA LEU A 72 -7.01 -14.06 18.58
C LEU A 72 -6.13 -13.51 17.47
N GLN A 73 -6.26 -12.23 17.19
CA GLN A 73 -5.37 -11.52 16.26
C GLN A 73 -4.98 -10.18 16.87
N LYS A 74 -3.68 -9.88 16.86
CA LYS A 74 -3.16 -8.61 17.38
C LYS A 74 -2.05 -8.07 16.51
N THR A 75 -2.12 -6.78 16.29
CA THR A 75 -1.09 -6.04 15.55
C THR A 75 -0.50 -4.96 16.46
N LYS A 76 0.82 -4.96 16.59
CA LYS A 76 1.60 -3.91 17.24
C LYS A 76 2.42 -3.21 16.17
N ALA A 77 2.22 -1.91 16.00
CA ALA A 77 2.93 -1.12 15.02
C ALA A 77 3.67 0.05 15.67
N HIS A 78 4.78 0.42 15.06
CA HIS A 78 5.50 1.67 15.36
C HIS A 78 5.90 2.34 14.05
N SER A 79 5.91 3.67 14.07
CA SER A 79 6.44 4.47 12.97
C SER A 79 7.46 5.48 13.49
N LEU A 80 8.53 5.63 12.74
CA LEU A 80 9.52 6.69 12.90
C LEU A 80 9.57 7.47 11.59
N ASN A 81 9.25 8.75 11.65
CA ASN A 81 9.33 9.66 10.51
C ASN A 81 10.33 10.76 10.81
N GLY A 82 11.23 11.02 9.86
CA GLY A 82 12.23 12.07 9.92
C GLY A 82 12.24 12.87 8.62
N ASN A 83 12.34 14.18 8.74
CA ASN A 83 12.47 15.11 7.62
C ASN A 83 13.47 16.21 8.01
N ALA A 84 14.36 16.54 7.09
CA ALA A 84 15.33 17.62 7.24
C ALA A 84 15.44 18.35 5.91
N PHE A 85 15.67 19.66 5.96
CA PHE A 85 15.94 20.45 4.77
C PHE A 85 16.92 21.58 5.08
N ALA A 86 17.58 22.08 4.05
CA ALA A 86 18.45 23.24 4.10
C ALA A 86 18.25 24.09 2.85
N ASP A 87 18.06 25.40 3.06
CA ASP A 87 17.95 26.38 1.99
C ASP A 87 19.26 27.18 1.90
N VAL A 88 19.81 27.27 0.69
CA VAL A 88 20.97 28.10 0.35
C VAL A 88 20.51 29.17 -0.64
N LEU A 89 20.52 30.42 -0.20
CA LEU A 89 20.20 31.58 -1.03
C LEU A 89 21.50 32.08 -1.67
N PHE A 90 21.62 31.93 -2.99
CA PHE A 90 22.74 32.51 -3.73
C PHE A 90 22.49 33.99 -4.02
N THR A 91 21.24 34.32 -4.36
CA THR A 91 20.72 35.68 -4.52
C THR A 91 19.30 35.73 -3.96
N SER A 92 18.64 36.90 -4.01
CA SER A 92 17.19 37.01 -3.73
C SER A 92 16.32 36.23 -4.72
N GLU A 93 16.88 35.85 -5.86
CA GLU A 93 16.16 35.24 -6.99
C GLU A 93 16.51 33.77 -7.18
N LEU A 94 17.71 33.35 -6.75
CA LEU A 94 18.25 32.01 -6.95
C LEU A 94 18.44 31.29 -5.61
N LYS A 95 17.69 30.20 -5.42
CA LYS A 95 17.67 29.40 -4.19
C LYS A 95 17.87 27.91 -4.47
N LEU A 96 18.80 27.28 -3.77
CA LEU A 96 18.91 25.82 -3.69
C LEU A 96 18.26 25.32 -2.40
N THR A 97 17.34 24.37 -2.53
CA THR A 97 16.76 23.62 -1.40
C THR A 97 17.25 22.18 -1.47
N LEU A 98 17.86 21.71 -0.39
CA LEU A 98 18.21 20.31 -0.18
C LEU A 98 17.22 19.72 0.82
N SER A 99 16.57 18.60 0.50
CA SER A 99 15.64 17.93 1.41
C SER A 99 15.97 16.44 1.52
N ALA A 100 15.76 15.91 2.72
CA ALA A 100 15.86 14.49 3.01
C ALA A 100 14.68 14.09 3.90
N ALA A 101 13.95 13.06 3.50
CA ALA A 101 12.85 12.49 4.27
C ALA A 101 12.99 10.97 4.35
N THR A 102 12.67 10.40 5.50
CA THR A 102 12.66 8.95 5.71
C THR A 102 11.49 8.55 6.59
N SER A 103 10.93 7.39 6.30
CA SER A 103 9.97 6.72 7.16
C SER A 103 10.42 5.30 7.42
N VAL A 104 10.37 4.87 8.67
CA VAL A 104 10.53 3.48 9.08
C VAL A 104 9.25 3.07 9.78
N ASN A 105 8.51 2.15 9.17
CA ASN A 105 7.34 1.53 9.76
C ASN A 105 7.67 0.07 10.09
N GLY A 106 7.49 -0.30 11.35
CA GLY A 106 7.63 -1.68 11.81
C GLY A 106 6.31 -2.18 12.36
N ARG A 107 5.88 -3.36 11.92
CA ARG A 107 4.64 -4.00 12.35
C ARG A 107 4.94 -5.43 12.78
N ARG A 108 4.51 -5.80 13.98
CA ARG A 108 4.42 -7.19 14.42
C ARG A 108 2.97 -7.59 14.46
N HIS A 109 2.63 -8.66 13.78
CA HIS A 109 1.30 -9.27 13.82
C HIS A 109 1.43 -10.67 14.42
N PHE A 110 0.47 -11.08 15.23
CA PHE A 110 0.25 -12.50 15.50
C PHE A 110 -1.21 -12.87 15.32
N SER A 111 -1.44 -14.13 14.99
CA SER A 111 -2.74 -14.75 14.99
C SER A 111 -2.68 -16.12 15.66
N THR A 112 -3.73 -16.49 16.39
CA THR A 112 -3.89 -17.82 16.95
C THR A 112 -5.24 -18.42 16.57
N GLY A 113 -5.22 -19.67 16.10
CA GLY A 113 -6.42 -20.46 15.90
C GLY A 113 -6.70 -21.34 17.10
N ASN A 114 -7.94 -21.37 17.57
CA ASN A 114 -8.34 -22.06 18.79
C ASN A 114 -8.26 -23.60 18.64
N PRO A 115 -7.87 -24.34 19.70
CA PRO A 115 -7.79 -25.80 19.67
C PRO A 115 -9.14 -26.51 19.95
N PHE A 116 -10.22 -25.76 20.20
CA PHE A 116 -11.44 -26.30 20.81
C PHE A 116 -12.55 -26.60 19.81
N TYR A 117 -12.66 -25.82 18.73
CA TYR A 117 -13.76 -25.91 17.77
C TYR A 117 -13.32 -25.65 16.32
N GLY A 118 -14.19 -26.07 15.40
CA GLY A 118 -14.00 -25.86 13.96
C GLY A 118 -12.73 -26.49 13.42
N THR A 119 -12.09 -25.81 12.47
CA THR A 119 -10.90 -26.34 11.76
C THR A 119 -9.62 -26.34 12.62
N GLY A 120 -9.62 -25.59 13.72
CA GLY A 120 -8.47 -25.49 14.63
C GLY A 120 -8.25 -26.73 15.52
N VAL A 121 -9.28 -27.58 15.68
CA VAL A 121 -9.22 -28.82 16.48
C VAL A 121 -8.20 -29.81 15.92
N GLU A 122 -8.21 -30.03 14.60
CA GLU A 122 -7.31 -30.98 13.94
C GLU A 122 -5.83 -30.60 14.15
N LYS A 123 -5.55 -29.29 14.18
CA LYS A 123 -4.21 -28.75 14.41
C LYS A 123 -3.86 -28.59 15.88
N LYS A 124 -4.80 -28.87 16.81
CA LYS A 124 -4.66 -28.65 18.25
C LYS A 124 -4.22 -27.21 18.57
N GLY A 125 -4.82 -26.26 17.86
CA GLY A 125 -4.50 -24.85 17.94
C GLY A 125 -3.27 -24.46 17.13
N THR A 126 -3.20 -23.19 16.74
CA THR A 126 -2.13 -22.66 15.90
C THR A 126 -1.68 -21.29 16.39
N VAL A 127 -0.42 -20.95 16.13
CA VAL A 127 0.12 -19.61 16.31
C VAL A 127 0.93 -19.24 15.08
N SER A 128 0.65 -18.06 14.52
CA SER A 128 1.43 -17.47 13.44
C SER A 128 1.94 -16.11 13.87
N VAL A 129 3.20 -15.82 13.60
CA VAL A 129 3.84 -14.54 13.91
C VAL A 129 4.44 -13.98 12.64
N TYR A 130 4.19 -12.70 12.41
CA TYR A 130 4.71 -11.95 11.28
C TYR A 130 5.40 -10.69 11.77
N HIS A 131 6.56 -10.38 11.19
CA HIS A 131 7.22 -9.10 11.30
C HIS A 131 7.32 -8.48 9.92
N TYR A 132 6.89 -7.23 9.82
CA TYR A 132 6.97 -6.42 8.62
C TYR A 132 7.79 -5.18 8.93
N ARG A 133 8.66 -4.80 8.01
CA ARG A 133 9.38 -3.54 8.06
C ARG A 133 9.37 -2.87 6.71
N THR A 134 8.92 -1.63 6.67
CA THR A 134 9.00 -0.76 5.50
C THR A 134 9.92 0.40 5.82
N THR A 135 10.91 0.63 4.98
CA THR A 135 11.82 1.78 5.06
C THR A 135 11.76 2.57 3.76
N THR A 136 11.53 3.87 3.86
CA THR A 136 11.62 4.80 2.73
C THR A 136 12.71 5.83 2.94
N LEU A 137 13.32 6.27 1.85
CA LEU A 137 14.24 7.40 1.81
C LEU A 137 13.90 8.21 0.56
N ASN A 138 13.65 9.49 0.73
CA ASN A 138 13.46 10.46 -0.34
C ASN A 138 14.49 11.58 -0.16
N LEU A 139 15.24 11.86 -1.21
CA LEU A 139 16.23 12.92 -1.26
C LEU A 139 15.90 13.83 -2.44
N GLN A 140 15.87 15.14 -2.23
CA GLN A 140 15.61 16.10 -3.30
C GLN A 140 16.60 17.25 -3.27
N GLN A 141 16.96 17.71 -4.46
CA GLN A 141 17.79 18.89 -4.69
C GLN A 141 17.06 19.79 -5.67
N LEU A 142 16.65 20.98 -5.24
CA LEU A 142 15.76 21.86 -5.99
C LEU A 142 16.41 23.23 -6.15
N LEU A 143 16.81 23.56 -7.37
CA LEU A 143 17.31 24.88 -7.74
C LEU A 143 16.17 25.70 -8.35
N ASN A 144 15.76 26.74 -7.62
CA ASN A 144 14.68 27.65 -8.01
C ASN A 144 15.25 28.99 -8.44
N TYR A 145 14.76 29.54 -9.55
CA TYR A 145 15.05 30.88 -10.04
C TYR A 145 13.73 31.62 -10.29
N ASN A 146 13.57 32.81 -9.71
CA ASN A 146 12.42 33.67 -9.94
C ASN A 146 12.90 35.08 -10.25
N HIS A 147 12.49 35.64 -11.39
CA HIS A 147 12.90 36.97 -11.80
C HIS A 147 11.78 37.67 -12.58
N THR A 148 11.68 38.97 -12.41
CA THR A 148 10.75 39.84 -13.15
C THR A 148 11.56 40.72 -14.09
N PHE A 149 11.41 40.51 -15.39
CA PHE A 149 12.02 41.36 -16.41
C PHE A 149 11.10 42.55 -16.70
N GLY A 150 11.59 43.77 -16.53
CA GLY A 150 10.76 44.98 -16.64
C GLY A 150 9.67 45.00 -15.57
N GLU A 151 8.46 45.45 -15.93
CA GLU A 151 7.33 45.54 -14.99
C GLU A 151 6.35 44.36 -15.11
N HIS A 152 6.35 43.64 -16.24
CA HIS A 152 5.26 42.73 -16.60
C HIS A 152 5.69 41.29 -16.87
N HIS A 153 6.98 40.99 -17.05
CA HIS A 153 7.43 39.65 -17.44
C HIS A 153 7.95 38.87 -16.24
N ASN A 154 7.11 38.02 -15.65
CA ASN A 154 7.48 37.16 -14.53
C ASN A 154 7.93 35.79 -15.04
N VAL A 155 9.14 35.38 -14.67
CA VAL A 155 9.71 34.07 -15.00
C VAL A 155 10.02 33.30 -13.72
N SER A 156 9.53 32.06 -13.65
CA SER A 156 9.91 31.10 -12.61
C SER A 156 10.44 29.84 -13.25
N ALA A 157 11.66 29.44 -12.89
CA ALA A 157 12.28 28.20 -13.32
C ALA A 157 12.66 27.33 -12.12
N LEU A 158 12.46 26.03 -12.24
CA LEU A 158 12.84 25.03 -11.26
C LEU A 158 13.59 23.92 -11.98
N LEU A 159 14.80 23.61 -11.52
CA LEU A 159 15.55 22.41 -11.87
C LEU A 159 15.65 21.53 -10.63
N GLY A 160 15.29 20.26 -10.76
CA GLY A 160 15.22 19.32 -9.66
C GLY A 160 15.89 17.99 -9.96
N HIS A 161 16.50 17.40 -8.93
CA HIS A 161 16.88 16.00 -8.86
C HIS A 161 16.16 15.37 -7.68
N GLU A 162 15.63 14.17 -7.88
CA GLU A 162 14.95 13.40 -6.85
C GLU A 162 15.42 11.95 -6.87
N PHE A 163 15.67 11.40 -5.68
CA PHE A 163 15.94 9.99 -5.48
C PHE A 163 14.97 9.45 -4.43
N TYR A 164 14.33 8.34 -4.76
CA TYR A 164 13.47 7.61 -3.84
C TYR A 164 13.90 6.16 -3.74
N LYS A 165 13.91 5.65 -2.51
CA LYS A 165 14.19 4.25 -2.20
C LYS A 165 13.16 3.72 -1.22
N TYR A 166 12.66 2.54 -1.53
CA TYR A 166 11.71 1.77 -0.75
C TYR A 166 12.29 0.39 -0.51
N ARG A 167 12.23 -0.07 0.74
CA ARG A 167 12.57 -1.44 1.12
C ARG A 167 11.48 -2.00 2.00
N TYR A 168 10.93 -3.13 1.60
CA TYR A 168 10.00 -3.91 2.38
C TYR A 168 10.67 -5.21 2.80
N GLU A 169 10.47 -5.60 4.05
CA GLU A 169 11.00 -6.83 4.63
C GLU A 169 9.88 -7.53 5.37
N GLU A 170 9.80 -8.84 5.20
CA GLU A 170 8.85 -9.69 5.89
C GLU A 170 9.57 -10.89 6.50
N LEU A 171 9.17 -11.24 7.71
CA LEU A 171 9.46 -12.52 8.33
C LEU A 171 8.13 -13.12 8.79
N ALA A 172 7.90 -14.37 8.46
CA ALA A 172 6.72 -15.13 8.85
C ALA A 172 7.16 -16.46 9.45
N ALA A 173 6.44 -16.93 10.46
CA ALA A 173 6.60 -18.26 11.00
C ALA A 173 5.30 -18.73 11.65
N SER A 174 5.07 -20.04 11.66
CA SER A 174 3.90 -20.61 12.32
C SER A 174 4.19 -21.97 12.97
N LYS A 175 3.47 -22.24 14.06
CA LYS A 175 3.50 -23.50 14.80
C LYS A 175 2.07 -23.95 15.15
N SER A 176 1.93 -25.23 15.44
CA SER A 176 0.67 -25.90 15.78
C SER A 176 0.86 -26.85 16.97
N ASN A 177 -0.24 -27.38 17.49
CA ASN A 177 -0.27 -28.13 18.73
C ASN A 177 0.19 -27.27 19.92
N MET A 178 -0.65 -26.27 20.23
CA MET A 178 -0.40 -25.31 21.30
C MET A 178 -0.58 -25.94 22.68
N PHE A 179 0.35 -25.69 23.59
CA PHE A 179 0.25 -26.09 24.99
C PHE A 179 -0.59 -25.10 25.81
N SER A 180 -0.35 -23.80 25.65
CA SER A 180 -1.02 -22.74 26.41
C SER A 180 -1.69 -21.73 25.47
N TYR A 181 -2.89 -22.06 24.99
CA TYR A 181 -3.64 -21.21 24.07
C TYR A 181 -3.87 -19.80 24.63
N TRP A 182 -4.32 -19.69 25.88
CA TRP A 182 -4.68 -18.41 26.52
C TRP A 182 -3.50 -17.63 27.09
N GLY A 183 -2.37 -18.31 27.36
CA GLY A 183 -1.25 -17.74 28.11
C GLY A 183 -0.03 -17.41 27.26
N ASN A 184 0.11 -18.02 26.08
CA ASN A 184 1.30 -17.86 25.25
C ASN A 184 0.96 -17.83 23.75
N HIS A 185 0.95 -16.64 23.19
CA HIS A 185 0.75 -16.40 21.75
C HIS A 185 2.07 -16.18 20.99
N GLU A 186 3.18 -16.64 21.57
CA GLU A 186 4.48 -16.72 20.89
C GLU A 186 4.67 -18.12 20.29
N LEU A 187 5.59 -18.26 19.34
CA LEU A 187 5.87 -19.55 18.68
C LEU A 187 6.24 -20.65 19.68
N ASN A 188 6.92 -20.33 20.79
CA ASN A 188 7.23 -21.29 21.85
C ASN A 188 6.01 -21.78 22.65
N GLY A 189 4.81 -21.25 22.38
CA GLY A 189 3.56 -21.77 22.90
C GLY A 189 3.09 -23.06 22.21
N ALA A 190 3.77 -23.50 21.15
CA ALA A 190 3.43 -24.65 20.31
C ALA A 190 4.65 -25.54 20.00
N VAL A 191 4.39 -26.82 19.69
CA VAL A 191 5.46 -27.83 19.57
C VAL A 191 5.70 -28.35 18.16
N ILE A 192 4.73 -28.24 17.24
CA ILE A 192 4.88 -28.71 15.87
C ILE A 192 5.15 -27.50 14.97
N ASP A 193 6.29 -27.50 14.28
CA ASP A 193 6.53 -26.56 13.18
C ASP A 193 5.58 -26.88 12.03
N SER A 194 4.61 -25.99 11.80
CA SER A 194 3.55 -26.15 10.78
C SER A 194 4.07 -26.00 9.34
N LYS A 195 5.40 -25.97 9.19
CA LYS A 195 6.21 -25.57 8.04
C LYS A 195 5.99 -24.09 7.66
N SER A 196 7.04 -23.46 7.17
CA SER A 196 7.11 -22.07 6.67
C SER A 196 7.52 -21.00 7.68
N SER A 197 8.66 -21.18 8.34
CA SER A 197 9.48 -20.00 8.64
C SER A 197 10.06 -19.48 7.31
N ALA A 198 9.80 -18.23 6.98
CA ALA A 198 10.27 -17.61 5.75
C ALA A 198 10.58 -16.15 6.00
N SER A 199 11.51 -15.60 5.21
CA SER A 199 11.75 -14.18 5.15
C SER A 199 12.15 -13.77 3.75
N TYR A 200 11.72 -12.59 3.34
CA TYR A 200 12.13 -11.99 2.07
C TYR A 200 12.20 -10.47 2.19
N ALA A 201 12.87 -9.85 1.22
CA ALA A 201 12.91 -8.41 1.08
C ALA A 201 12.67 -8.00 -0.38
N THR A 202 11.94 -6.91 -0.56
CA THR A 202 11.68 -6.30 -1.86
C THR A 202 12.24 -4.87 -1.85
N ASN A 203 13.00 -4.51 -2.87
CA ASN A 203 13.55 -3.17 -3.03
C ASN A 203 12.96 -2.50 -4.27
N TYR A 204 12.70 -1.20 -4.15
CA TYR A 204 12.26 -0.36 -5.24
C TYR A 204 12.95 0.99 -5.15
N ASN A 205 13.57 1.42 -6.24
CA ASN A 205 14.24 2.71 -6.31
C ASN A 205 13.78 3.46 -7.56
N THR A 206 13.63 4.77 -7.42
CA THR A 206 13.51 5.68 -8.55
C THR A 206 14.51 6.81 -8.45
N GLU A 207 14.88 7.33 -9.61
CA GLU A 207 15.74 8.49 -9.73
C GLU A 207 15.21 9.38 -10.85
N GLY A 208 15.07 10.68 -10.59
CA GLY A 208 14.43 11.59 -11.52
C GLY A 208 15.18 12.90 -11.63
N TYR A 209 15.27 13.41 -12.85
CA TYR A 209 15.66 14.79 -13.14
C TYR A 209 14.48 15.50 -13.77
N PHE A 210 14.16 16.70 -13.29
CA PHE A 210 13.02 17.43 -13.81
C PHE A 210 13.29 18.92 -13.90
N PHE A 211 12.65 19.53 -14.89
CA PHE A 211 12.64 20.96 -15.11
C PHE A 211 11.19 21.44 -15.19
N ARG A 212 10.93 22.63 -14.65
CA ARG A 212 9.66 23.34 -14.82
C ARG A 212 9.95 24.82 -15.06
N GLY A 213 9.45 25.34 -16.17
CA GLY A 213 9.38 26.77 -16.48
C GLY A 213 7.94 27.26 -16.41
N LEU A 214 7.75 28.40 -15.77
CA LEU A 214 6.50 29.14 -15.73
C LEU A 214 6.79 30.56 -16.19
N TYR A 215 5.86 31.12 -16.93
CA TYR A 215 5.91 32.47 -17.44
C TYR A 215 4.56 33.13 -17.23
N ASP A 216 4.58 34.37 -16.77
CA ASP A 216 3.43 35.24 -16.66
C ASP A 216 3.76 36.58 -17.31
N TYR A 217 2.86 37.05 -18.17
CA TYR A 217 2.91 38.38 -18.75
C TYR A 217 1.71 39.20 -18.28
N ASP A 218 2.00 40.24 -17.51
CA ASP A 218 1.07 41.25 -17.02
C ASP A 218 -0.15 40.68 -16.26
N GLY A 219 0.00 39.52 -15.63
CA GLY A 219 -1.11 38.82 -14.95
C GLY A 219 -2.22 38.33 -15.90
N LYS A 220 -1.99 38.36 -17.21
CA LYS A 220 -2.98 38.07 -18.26
C LYS A 220 -2.68 36.77 -18.99
N TYR A 221 -1.42 36.58 -19.37
CA TYR A 221 -0.99 35.46 -20.21
C TYR A 221 -0.04 34.56 -19.43
N PHE A 222 -0.42 33.31 -19.28
CA PHE A 222 0.33 32.32 -18.52
C PHE A 222 0.83 31.23 -19.45
N GLY A 223 2.12 30.94 -19.37
CA GLY A 223 2.78 29.82 -20.04
C GLY A 223 3.41 28.88 -19.04
N SER A 224 3.36 27.58 -19.32
CA SER A 224 4.01 26.56 -18.51
C SER A 224 4.60 25.48 -19.40
N ALA A 225 5.80 25.04 -19.06
CA ALA A 225 6.45 23.89 -19.65
C ALA A 225 7.14 23.10 -18.56
N SER A 226 7.07 21.78 -18.62
CA SER A 226 7.86 20.90 -17.78
C SER A 226 8.38 19.71 -18.56
N PHE A 227 9.53 19.22 -18.12
CA PHE A 227 10.15 18.03 -18.66
C PHE A 227 10.71 17.22 -17.50
N ARG A 228 10.58 15.90 -17.58
CA ARG A 228 11.05 14.95 -16.58
C ARG A 228 11.70 13.78 -17.27
N ARG A 229 12.79 13.30 -16.68
CA ARG A 229 13.42 12.05 -17.03
C ARG A 229 13.51 11.21 -15.76
N ASP A 230 12.71 10.16 -15.68
CA ASP A 230 12.52 9.35 -14.46
C ASP A 230 13.00 7.91 -14.74
N ALA A 231 13.76 7.34 -13.81
CA ALA A 231 14.26 5.97 -13.79
C ALA A 231 13.47 5.13 -12.79
N SER A 232 13.22 3.86 -13.11
CA SER A 232 12.63 2.89 -12.20
C SER A 232 13.40 1.58 -12.16
N SER A 233 13.72 1.10 -10.96
CA SER A 233 14.41 -0.18 -10.75
C SER A 233 13.55 -1.41 -11.09
N ARG A 234 12.26 -1.22 -11.42
CA ARG A 234 11.36 -2.30 -11.85
C ARG A 234 11.62 -2.76 -13.28
N PHE A 235 12.29 -1.94 -14.08
CA PHE A 235 12.68 -2.27 -15.45
C PHE A 235 14.11 -2.82 -15.51
N HIS A 236 14.44 -3.48 -16.62
CA HIS A 236 15.82 -3.87 -16.91
C HIS A 236 16.71 -2.61 -17.02
N PRO A 237 18.02 -2.68 -16.67
CA PRO A 237 18.96 -1.56 -16.82
C PRO A 237 18.89 -0.78 -18.14
N ASP A 238 18.80 -1.50 -19.26
CA ASP A 238 18.65 -0.93 -20.60
C ASP A 238 17.37 -0.08 -20.80
N ASN A 239 16.35 -0.24 -19.94
CA ASN A 239 15.03 0.38 -20.06
C ASN A 239 14.60 1.18 -18.81
N TRP A 240 15.53 1.51 -17.90
CA TRP A 240 15.18 2.23 -16.66
C TRP A 240 14.48 3.57 -16.91
N TRP A 241 14.93 4.31 -17.91
CA TRP A 241 14.58 5.72 -18.09
C TRP A 241 13.38 5.94 -19.01
N GLY A 242 12.38 6.67 -18.51
CA GLY A 242 11.29 7.27 -19.28
C GLY A 242 11.45 8.79 -19.38
N ASN A 243 10.90 9.41 -20.42
CA ASN A 243 10.88 10.86 -20.59
C ASN A 243 9.43 11.34 -20.69
N PHE A 244 9.08 12.35 -19.93
CA PHE A 244 7.72 12.86 -19.79
C PHE A 244 7.74 14.38 -19.84
N TYR A 245 6.79 14.98 -20.55
CA TYR A 245 6.70 16.43 -20.68
C TYR A 245 5.30 16.94 -20.41
N SER A 246 5.17 18.22 -20.15
CA SER A 246 3.88 18.92 -20.16
C SER A 246 4.06 20.33 -20.70
N ILE A 247 3.10 20.79 -21.48
CA ILE A 247 3.02 22.15 -21.99
C ILE A 247 1.60 22.63 -21.75
N GLY A 248 1.47 23.84 -21.23
CA GLY A 248 0.16 24.43 -20.98
C GLY A 248 0.20 25.94 -21.04
N GLY A 249 -0.96 26.52 -21.30
CA GLY A 249 -1.17 27.96 -21.29
C GLY A 249 -2.52 28.32 -20.72
N ALA A 250 -2.62 29.52 -20.18
CA ALA A 250 -3.90 30.10 -19.79
C ALA A 250 -3.93 31.57 -20.17
N TYR A 251 -5.13 32.05 -20.47
CA TYR A 251 -5.39 33.44 -20.82
C TYR A 251 -6.55 33.95 -19.99
N LEU A 252 -6.27 34.95 -19.15
CA LEU A 252 -7.23 35.61 -18.29
C LEU A 252 -7.82 36.82 -19.04
N ILE A 253 -8.84 36.55 -19.84
CA ILE A 253 -9.52 37.53 -20.69
C ILE A 253 -10.13 38.66 -19.86
N SER A 254 -10.62 38.37 -18.65
CA SER A 254 -11.23 39.39 -17.78
C SER A 254 -10.27 40.47 -17.29
N GLN A 255 -8.96 40.28 -17.43
CA GLN A 255 -7.96 41.32 -17.11
C GLN A 255 -7.66 42.25 -18.29
N GLU A 256 -8.24 42.01 -19.46
CA GLU A 256 -8.04 42.85 -20.62
C GLU A 256 -8.79 44.19 -20.52
N ASP A 257 -8.13 45.27 -20.93
CA ASP A 257 -8.76 46.59 -20.92
C ASP A 257 -9.97 46.67 -21.85
N TRP A 258 -9.94 45.92 -22.95
CA TRP A 258 -11.03 45.83 -23.92
C TRP A 258 -12.19 44.94 -23.42
N PHE A 259 -11.96 44.06 -22.45
CA PHE A 259 -12.99 43.17 -21.94
C PHE A 259 -13.73 43.85 -20.78
N LYS A 260 -14.86 44.48 -21.10
CA LYS A 260 -15.78 45.05 -20.11
C LYS A 260 -17.12 44.32 -20.18
N SER A 261 -17.28 43.29 -19.34
CA SER A 261 -18.53 42.51 -19.25
C SER A 261 -19.28 42.82 -17.96
N LYS A 262 -20.62 42.86 -18.02
CA LYS A 262 -21.49 42.86 -16.83
C LYS A 262 -21.95 41.46 -16.43
N ALA A 263 -21.69 40.46 -17.29
CA ALA A 263 -22.16 39.09 -17.10
C ALA A 263 -21.10 38.18 -16.47
N PHE A 264 -19.82 38.53 -16.58
CA PHE A 264 -18.70 37.70 -16.13
C PHE A 264 -17.70 38.56 -15.37
N ASP A 265 -17.48 38.25 -14.09
CA ASP A 265 -16.46 38.88 -13.25
C ASP A 265 -15.05 38.31 -13.54
N LEU A 266 -15.01 37.03 -13.95
CA LEU A 266 -13.81 36.34 -14.35
C LEU A 266 -14.12 35.55 -15.62
N LEU A 267 -13.22 35.66 -16.60
CA LEU A 267 -13.25 34.83 -17.80
C LEU A 267 -11.83 34.39 -18.10
N LYS A 268 -11.60 33.09 -18.02
CA LYS A 268 -10.29 32.49 -18.28
C LYS A 268 -10.44 31.28 -19.16
N ILE A 269 -9.57 31.18 -20.15
CA ILE A 269 -9.41 29.96 -20.97
C ILE A 269 -8.08 29.30 -20.62
N LYS A 270 -8.06 27.96 -20.64
CA LYS A 270 -6.86 27.17 -20.33
C LYS A 270 -6.76 25.95 -21.23
N PHE A 271 -5.52 25.62 -21.58
CA PHE A 271 -5.17 24.45 -22.36
C PHE A 271 -3.92 23.79 -21.75
N SER A 272 -3.87 22.47 -21.73
CA SER A 272 -2.63 21.74 -21.46
C SER A 272 -2.58 20.41 -22.18
N ILE A 273 -1.37 19.97 -22.51
CA ILE A 273 -1.06 18.64 -23.01
C ILE A 273 0.18 18.12 -22.31
N GLY A 274 0.15 16.88 -21.82
CA GLY A 274 1.30 16.30 -21.15
C GLY A 274 1.26 14.79 -21.07
N GLN A 275 2.44 14.23 -20.84
CA GLN A 275 2.68 12.80 -20.68
C GLN A 275 2.96 12.47 -19.21
N GLN A 276 2.45 11.33 -18.77
CA GLN A 276 2.77 10.74 -17.48
C GLN A 276 3.20 9.29 -17.67
N GLY A 277 4.26 8.91 -16.98
CA GLY A 277 4.73 7.53 -16.90
C GLY A 277 4.10 6.79 -15.73
N ASN A 278 3.76 5.52 -15.96
CA ASN A 278 3.38 4.56 -14.94
C ASN A 278 4.34 3.37 -14.98
N ASP A 279 4.95 3.08 -13.83
CA ASP A 279 5.85 1.95 -13.65
C ASP A 279 5.29 0.91 -12.67
N ASN A 280 3.99 0.97 -12.35
CA ASN A 280 3.35 0.14 -11.33
C ASN A 280 3.17 -1.33 -11.78
N ILE A 281 4.31 -2.00 -11.94
CA ILE A 281 4.43 -3.42 -12.23
C ILE A 281 5.08 -4.14 -11.05
N GLY A 282 5.02 -5.48 -11.08
CA GLY A 282 5.75 -6.33 -10.13
C GLY A 282 7.26 -6.07 -10.13
N SER A 283 7.92 -6.40 -9.03
CA SER A 283 9.38 -6.28 -8.92
C SER A 283 10.08 -7.40 -9.67
N TYR A 284 11.24 -7.11 -10.27
CA TYR A 284 12.11 -8.10 -10.93
C TYR A 284 11.44 -8.88 -12.09
N ASN A 285 10.43 -8.30 -12.75
CA ASN A 285 9.77 -8.91 -13.91
C ASN A 285 10.69 -9.07 -15.13
N TYR A 286 11.87 -8.42 -15.13
CA TYR A 286 12.88 -8.54 -16.18
C TYR A 286 13.83 -9.73 -15.99
N THR A 287 13.75 -10.45 -14.87
CA THR A 287 14.58 -11.63 -14.57
C THR A 287 13.74 -12.91 -14.54
N ASP A 288 14.36 -14.06 -14.86
CA ASP A 288 13.72 -15.36 -14.66
C ASP A 288 13.48 -15.61 -13.16
N GLN A 289 12.27 -16.03 -12.80
CA GLN A 289 11.88 -16.22 -11.40
C GLN A 289 11.75 -17.71 -11.08
N TYR A 290 12.25 -18.11 -9.91
CA TYR A 290 12.20 -19.47 -9.41
C TYR A 290 11.71 -19.49 -7.96
N THR A 291 10.95 -20.52 -7.59
CA THR A 291 10.67 -20.86 -6.19
C THR A 291 11.70 -21.89 -5.73
N ILE A 292 12.31 -21.64 -4.58
CA ILE A 292 13.16 -22.61 -3.89
C ILE A 292 12.27 -23.55 -3.08
N LEU A 293 12.44 -24.84 -3.27
CA LEU A 293 11.68 -25.91 -2.61
C LEU A 293 12.65 -26.89 -1.93
N ASN A 294 12.17 -27.51 -0.86
CA ASN A 294 12.84 -28.65 -0.22
C ASN A 294 12.23 -29.95 -0.76
N SER A 295 13.07 -30.85 -1.25
CA SER A 295 12.67 -32.20 -1.67
C SER A 295 13.44 -33.22 -0.85
N ASN A 296 12.88 -33.63 0.30
CA ASN A 296 13.55 -34.53 1.25
C ASN A 296 14.94 -34.02 1.66
N ASP A 297 15.01 -32.75 2.06
CA ASP A 297 16.24 -32.05 2.46
C ASP A 297 17.22 -31.74 1.32
N GLU A 298 16.87 -32.05 0.08
CA GLU A 298 17.59 -31.61 -1.10
C GLU A 298 17.02 -30.31 -1.70
N LEU A 299 17.92 -29.54 -2.32
CA LEU A 299 17.56 -28.33 -3.07
C LEU A 299 16.74 -28.69 -4.31
N SER A 300 15.57 -28.09 -4.43
CA SER A 300 14.75 -28.13 -5.64
C SER A 300 14.39 -26.72 -6.09
N LEU A 301 14.44 -26.48 -7.40
CA LEU A 301 14.05 -25.22 -8.01
C LEU A 301 12.84 -25.47 -8.90
N ARG A 302 11.79 -24.67 -8.73
CA ARG A 302 10.64 -24.64 -9.63
C ARG A 302 10.62 -23.32 -10.38
N PHE A 303 10.70 -23.38 -11.70
CA PHE A 303 10.53 -22.21 -12.55
C PHE A 303 9.11 -21.62 -12.39
N VAL A 304 9.02 -20.29 -12.26
CA VAL A 304 7.78 -19.55 -12.04
C VAL A 304 7.40 -18.72 -13.25
N ASP A 305 8.28 -17.81 -13.67
CA ASP A 305 8.04 -16.94 -14.83
C ASP A 305 9.34 -16.60 -15.57
N LYS A 306 9.19 -16.34 -16.87
CA LYS A 306 10.28 -15.90 -17.74
C LYS A 306 10.46 -14.39 -17.63
N GLY A 307 11.70 -13.95 -17.47
CA GLY A 307 12.06 -12.54 -17.44
C GLY A 307 11.79 -11.85 -18.77
N LYS A 308 11.17 -10.67 -18.70
CA LYS A 308 10.81 -9.86 -19.87
C LYS A 308 11.65 -8.59 -19.90
N LYS A 309 12.85 -8.70 -20.49
CA LYS A 309 13.85 -7.62 -20.55
C LYS A 309 13.34 -6.32 -21.18
N ASN A 310 12.41 -6.42 -22.15
CA ASN A 310 11.91 -5.28 -22.93
C ASN A 310 10.73 -4.54 -22.29
N ILE A 311 10.29 -4.92 -21.07
CA ILE A 311 9.26 -4.15 -20.36
C ILE A 311 9.82 -2.77 -20.05
N THR A 312 8.99 -1.76 -20.32
CA THR A 312 9.28 -0.34 -20.11
C THR A 312 8.04 0.37 -19.57
N TRP A 313 8.15 1.68 -19.35
CA TRP A 313 7.11 2.56 -18.87
C TRP A 313 5.82 2.48 -19.70
N GLU A 314 4.69 2.37 -19.02
CA GLU A 314 3.39 2.71 -19.62
C GLU A 314 3.28 4.23 -19.68
N THR A 315 2.98 4.78 -20.86
CA THR A 315 2.90 6.24 -21.05
C THR A 315 1.47 6.64 -21.40
N ASN A 316 0.92 7.58 -20.63
CA ASN A 316 -0.40 8.16 -20.88
C ASN A 316 -0.25 9.64 -21.29
N THR A 317 -0.86 10.03 -22.41
CA THR A 317 -0.89 11.41 -22.88
C THR A 317 -2.27 12.01 -22.63
N ASN A 318 -2.33 13.07 -21.83
CA ASN A 318 -3.55 13.76 -21.47
C ASN A 318 -3.61 15.13 -22.13
N VAL A 319 -4.79 15.48 -22.66
CA VAL A 319 -5.10 16.80 -23.21
C VAL A 319 -6.27 17.39 -22.44
N ASN A 320 -6.12 18.62 -21.96
CA ASN A 320 -7.15 19.34 -21.23
C ASN A 320 -7.44 20.68 -21.91
N LEU A 321 -8.73 20.97 -22.06
CA LEU A 321 -9.26 22.25 -22.49
C LEU A 321 -10.29 22.68 -21.46
N GLY A 322 -10.24 23.94 -21.02
CA GLY A 322 -11.17 24.47 -20.05
C GLY A 322 -11.43 25.96 -20.22
N ALA A 323 -12.62 26.38 -19.78
CA ALA A 323 -12.99 27.77 -19.59
C ALA A 323 -13.68 27.91 -18.23
N GLU A 324 -13.40 28.99 -17.50
CA GLU A 324 -13.97 29.29 -16.19
C GLU A 324 -14.27 30.78 -16.00
#